data_AF-A0AAX7SCS8-F1
#
_entry.id   AF-A0AAX7SCS8-F1
#
_cell.length_a   1.000
_cell.length_b   1.000
_cell.length_c   1.000
_cell.angle_alpha   90.00
_cell.angle_beta   90.00
_cell.angle_gamma   90.00
#
_symmetry.space_group_name_H-M   'P 1'
#
loop_
_entity.id
_entity.type
_entity.pdbx_description
1 polymer ?
#
loop_
_entity_poly.entity_id
_entity_poly.type
_entity_poly.pdbx_seq_one_letter_code
_entity_poly.pdbx_strand_id
1 'polypeptide(L)'
;MKNMRGMKARGTLYQFFVRQAKAEADMMAGKWYRTGICSNGQWFVKANMKTSTAIITPTEDGGLELSFFSLINDTCQKMENLANKTEVPGKFTYKSRHWGYVSDMLMVDVKYDEYALTYSFNTRGNETFVINRLFGRSLDLSDEVDEKFRQFCLQTGILPEYTVLLPKSEECPLA
;
A
#
# COMPACT_ATOMS: atom_id res chain seq x y z
N MET A 1 32.27 -34.93 -11.33
CA MET A 1 30.95 -34.85 -10.64
C MET A 1 30.91 -33.60 -9.77
N LYS A 2 30.33 -32.50 -10.25
CA LYS A 2 30.23 -31.23 -9.49
C LYS A 2 28.84 -31.12 -8.84
N ASN A 3 28.85 -31.04 -7.50
CA ASN A 3 27.85 -30.49 -6.58
C ASN A 3 26.37 -30.39 -7.02
N MET A 4 25.58 -31.43 -6.76
CA MET A 4 24.10 -31.36 -6.73
C MET A 4 23.51 -30.96 -5.36
N ARG A 5 24.33 -30.72 -4.33
CA ARG A 5 23.84 -30.38 -2.97
C ARG A 5 23.40 -28.91 -2.79
N GLY A 6 23.74 -28.01 -3.72
CA GLY A 6 23.41 -26.58 -3.63
C GLY A 6 22.03 -26.17 -4.19
N MET A 7 21.46 -26.95 -5.13
CA MET A 7 20.18 -26.60 -5.77
C MET A 7 18.95 -26.95 -4.91
N LYS A 8 19.02 -28.02 -4.10
CA LYS A 8 17.89 -28.43 -3.25
C LYS A 8 17.64 -27.45 -2.10
N ALA A 9 18.69 -26.94 -1.47
CA ALA A 9 18.59 -25.95 -0.39
C ALA A 9 18.04 -24.59 -0.87
N ARG A 10 18.42 -24.15 -2.08
CA ARG A 10 17.86 -22.94 -2.70
C ARG A 10 16.38 -23.09 -3.02
N GLY A 11 15.95 -24.26 -3.49
CA GLY A 11 14.52 -24.56 -3.74
C GLY A 11 13.68 -24.54 -2.47
N THR A 12 14.17 -25.11 -1.36
CA THR A 12 13.46 -25.10 -0.07
C THR A 12 13.38 -23.71 0.55
N LEU A 13 14.46 -22.92 0.47
CA LEU A 13 14.49 -21.56 0.98
C LEU A 13 13.56 -20.63 0.17
N TYR A 14 13.56 -20.75 -1.16
CA TYR A 14 12.62 -20.03 -2.03
C TYR A 14 11.16 -20.34 -1.67
N GLN A 15 10.82 -21.62 -1.49
CA GLN A 15 9.47 -22.03 -1.13
C GLN A 15 9.05 -21.56 0.27
N PHE A 16 10.00 -21.44 1.21
CA PHE A 16 9.73 -20.86 2.52
C PHE A 16 9.34 -19.37 2.41
N PHE A 17 10.12 -18.58 1.66
CA PHE A 17 9.80 -17.16 1.44
C PHE A 17 8.47 -16.96 0.70
N VAL A 18 8.16 -17.79 -0.30
CA VAL A 18 6.85 -17.74 -0.99
C VAL A 18 5.70 -18.00 -0.03
N ARG A 19 5.82 -19.00 0.86
CA ARG A 19 4.77 -19.29 1.85
C ARG A 19 4.58 -18.16 2.85
N GLN A 20 5.66 -17.55 3.31
CA GLN A 20 5.59 -16.41 4.22
C GLN A 20 4.92 -15.21 3.55
N ALA A 21 5.36 -14.83 2.35
CA ALA A 21 4.77 -13.73 1.59
C ALA A 21 3.28 -13.96 1.31
N LYS A 22 2.89 -15.21 0.99
CA LYS A 22 1.49 -15.56 0.83
C LYS A 22 0.69 -15.42 2.12
N ALA A 23 1.20 -15.89 3.25
CA ALA A 23 0.51 -15.76 4.53
C ALA A 23 0.30 -14.29 4.93
N GLU A 24 1.31 -13.44 4.72
CA GLU A 24 1.21 -11.99 4.96
C GLU A 24 0.18 -11.33 4.01
N ALA A 25 0.20 -11.70 2.73
CA ALA A 25 -0.77 -11.22 1.75
C ALA A 25 -2.20 -11.65 2.11
N ASP A 26 -2.41 -12.90 2.49
CA ASP A 26 -3.71 -13.45 2.87
C ASP A 26 -4.31 -12.70 4.08
N MET A 27 -3.47 -12.28 5.04
CA MET A 27 -3.92 -11.48 6.19
C MET A 27 -4.30 -10.03 5.82
N MET A 28 -3.82 -9.52 4.70
CA MET A 28 -4.21 -8.21 4.16
C MET A 28 -5.56 -8.25 3.43
N ALA A 29 -6.14 -9.41 3.21
CA ALA A 29 -7.36 -9.56 2.44
C ALA A 29 -8.53 -8.71 2.96
N GLY A 30 -9.38 -8.31 2.02
CA GLY A 30 -10.66 -7.66 2.29
C GLY A 30 -10.60 -6.14 2.23
N LYS A 31 -11.54 -5.52 2.94
CA LYS A 31 -11.81 -4.09 2.90
C LYS A 31 -10.92 -3.31 3.86
N TRP A 32 -10.41 -2.19 3.36
CA TRP A 32 -9.63 -1.19 4.08
C TRP A 32 -10.09 0.21 3.68
N TYR A 33 -9.86 1.18 4.55
CA TYR A 33 -10.10 2.60 4.30
C TYR A 33 -8.78 3.34 4.28
N ARG A 34 -8.46 4.05 3.20
CA ARG A 34 -7.35 5.01 3.22
C ARG A 34 -7.80 6.24 4.01
N THR A 35 -7.31 6.36 5.23
CA THR A 35 -7.63 7.44 6.17
C THR A 35 -6.52 8.48 6.27
N GLY A 36 -5.30 8.17 5.82
CA GLY A 36 -4.20 9.13 5.77
C GLY A 36 -3.32 8.98 4.54
N ILE A 37 -2.72 10.10 4.12
CA ILE A 37 -1.75 10.15 3.02
C ILE A 37 -0.73 11.27 3.23
N CYS A 38 0.53 11.02 2.89
CA CYS A 38 1.55 12.06 2.79
C CYS A 38 2.49 11.77 1.62
N SER A 39 3.01 12.81 0.98
CA SER A 39 3.87 12.68 -0.21
C SER A 39 4.77 13.91 -0.37
N ASN A 40 5.98 13.70 -0.87
CA ASN A 40 6.89 14.79 -1.29
C ASN A 40 6.84 15.05 -2.81
N GLY A 41 5.94 14.38 -3.54
CA GLY A 41 5.77 14.61 -4.97
C GLY A 41 5.20 16.00 -5.26
N GLN A 42 5.76 16.72 -6.22
CA GLN A 42 5.31 18.09 -6.57
C GLN A 42 3.85 18.15 -7.03
N TRP A 43 3.30 17.05 -7.54
CA TRP A 43 1.90 16.92 -7.94
C TRP A 43 0.94 16.84 -6.73
N PHE A 44 1.45 16.63 -5.52
CA PHE A 44 0.64 16.40 -4.33
C PHE A 44 0.00 17.70 -3.84
N VAL A 45 -1.31 17.82 -4.10
CA VAL A 45 -2.14 18.93 -3.62
C VAL A 45 -3.18 18.37 -2.66
N LYS A 46 -3.16 18.83 -1.40
CA LYS A 46 -4.08 18.35 -0.35
C LYS A 46 -5.55 18.63 -0.65
N ALA A 47 -5.84 19.69 -1.41
CA ALA A 47 -7.19 20.14 -1.70
C ALA A 47 -8.02 19.02 -2.33
N ASN A 48 -9.25 18.84 -1.86
CA ASN A 48 -10.24 17.87 -2.33
C ASN A 48 -9.89 16.38 -2.14
N MET A 49 -8.81 16.05 -1.42
CA MET A 49 -8.56 14.66 -1.04
C MET A 49 -9.52 14.23 0.07
N LYS A 50 -10.20 13.10 -0.12
CA LYS A 50 -11.05 12.47 0.89
C LYS A 50 -10.67 11.01 1.13
N THR A 51 -11.25 10.40 2.16
CA THR A 51 -11.11 8.96 2.41
C THR A 51 -11.54 8.15 1.20
N SER A 52 -10.85 7.04 0.94
CA SER A 52 -11.18 6.13 -0.16
C SER A 52 -11.19 4.69 0.35
N THR A 53 -12.02 3.85 -0.23
CA THR A 53 -12.04 2.41 0.09
C THR A 53 -10.99 1.68 -0.76
N ALA A 54 -10.32 0.69 -0.17
CA ALA A 54 -9.46 -0.25 -0.86
C ALA A 54 -9.98 -1.67 -0.61
N ILE A 55 -10.10 -2.45 -1.66
CA ILE A 55 -10.33 -3.90 -1.59
C ILE A 55 -9.02 -4.55 -2.01
N ILE A 56 -8.49 -5.38 -1.11
CA ILE A 56 -7.25 -6.12 -1.31
C ILE A 56 -7.61 -7.59 -1.49
N THR A 57 -7.26 -8.15 -2.64
CA THR A 57 -7.43 -9.57 -2.95
C THR A 57 -6.05 -10.21 -3.14
N PRO A 58 -5.64 -11.15 -2.28
CA PRO A 58 -4.38 -11.88 -2.45
C PRO A 58 -4.41 -12.75 -3.70
N THR A 59 -3.29 -12.82 -4.42
CA THR A 59 -3.14 -13.72 -5.57
C THR A 59 -2.52 -15.06 -5.14
N GLU A 60 -2.67 -16.09 -5.97
CA GLU A 60 -2.11 -17.42 -5.70
C GLU A 60 -0.60 -17.42 -5.53
N ASP A 61 0.09 -16.54 -6.28
CA ASP A 61 1.53 -16.38 -6.23
C ASP A 61 1.99 -15.42 -5.12
N GLY A 62 1.10 -14.91 -4.27
CA GLY A 62 1.44 -14.07 -3.10
C GLY A 62 1.59 -12.58 -3.40
N GLY A 63 1.15 -12.11 -4.56
CA GLY A 63 0.89 -10.71 -4.84
C GLY A 63 -0.47 -10.23 -4.32
N LEU A 64 -0.86 -9.01 -4.71
CA LEU A 64 -2.11 -8.37 -4.29
C LEU A 64 -2.78 -7.67 -5.48
N GLU A 65 -4.04 -7.98 -5.73
CA GLU A 65 -4.94 -7.14 -6.52
C GLU A 65 -5.51 -6.04 -5.63
N LEU A 66 -5.35 -4.80 -6.06
CA LEU A 66 -5.75 -3.61 -5.32
C LEU A 66 -6.83 -2.87 -6.09
N SER A 67 -8.05 -2.80 -5.56
CA SER A 67 -9.13 -1.97 -6.10
C SER A 67 -9.41 -0.79 -5.17
N PHE A 68 -9.10 0.41 -5.61
CA PHE A 68 -9.37 1.65 -4.88
C PHE A 68 -10.64 2.32 -5.41
N PHE A 69 -11.49 2.77 -4.50
CA PHE A 69 -12.76 3.43 -4.79
C PHE A 69 -12.75 4.81 -4.13
N SER A 70 -12.82 5.87 -4.93
CA SER A 70 -12.80 7.25 -4.44
C SER A 70 -13.96 8.04 -5.03
N LEU A 71 -14.57 8.90 -4.22
CA LEU A 71 -15.55 9.87 -4.69
C LEU A 71 -14.83 11.12 -5.21
N ILE A 72 -14.96 11.40 -6.50
CA ILE A 72 -14.35 12.56 -7.16
C ILE A 72 -15.46 13.29 -7.91
N ASN A 73 -15.72 14.55 -7.56
CA ASN A 73 -16.81 15.36 -8.13
C ASN A 73 -18.14 14.60 -8.12
N ASP A 74 -18.50 14.05 -6.97
CA ASP A 74 -19.73 13.25 -6.73
C ASP A 74 -19.87 12.00 -7.62
N THR A 75 -18.78 11.59 -8.27
CA THR A 75 -18.73 10.39 -9.11
C THR A 75 -17.76 9.38 -8.51
N CYS A 76 -18.21 8.14 -8.37
CA CYS A 76 -17.39 7.05 -7.89
C CYS A 76 -16.42 6.58 -8.98
N GLN A 77 -15.12 6.70 -8.68
CA GLN A 77 -14.06 6.22 -9.56
C GLN A 77 -13.39 4.99 -8.96
N LYS A 78 -13.25 3.95 -9.78
CA LYS A 78 -12.51 2.73 -9.46
C LYS A 78 -11.14 2.77 -10.12
N MET A 79 -10.11 2.45 -9.34
CA MET A 79 -8.74 2.30 -9.81
C MET A 79 -8.19 0.94 -9.41
N GLU A 80 -7.65 0.21 -10.37
CA GLU A 80 -7.13 -1.13 -10.15
C GLU A 80 -5.62 -1.21 -10.41
N ASN A 81 -4.91 -1.87 -9.51
CA ASN A 81 -3.48 -2.17 -9.66
C ASN A 81 -3.21 -3.62 -9.27
N LEU A 82 -2.24 -4.24 -9.93
CA LEU A 82 -1.70 -5.54 -9.54
C LEU A 82 -0.31 -5.33 -8.93
N ALA A 83 -0.18 -5.61 -7.65
CA ALA A 83 1.07 -5.52 -6.90
C ALA A 83 1.73 -6.90 -6.82
N ASN A 84 2.81 -7.07 -7.57
CA ASN A 84 3.56 -8.31 -7.63
C ASN A 84 4.44 -8.42 -6.38
N LYS A 85 4.53 -9.63 -5.82
CA LYS A 85 5.47 -9.88 -4.71
C LYS A 85 6.91 -9.71 -5.16
N THR A 86 7.77 -9.44 -4.19
CA THR A 86 9.22 -9.50 -4.36
C THR A 86 9.81 -10.65 -3.55
N GLU A 87 11.14 -10.77 -3.54
CA GLU A 87 11.84 -11.71 -2.65
C GLU A 87 11.83 -11.24 -1.19
N VAL A 88 11.49 -9.97 -0.94
CA VAL A 88 11.41 -9.38 0.40
C VAL A 88 9.95 -9.45 0.89
N PRO A 89 9.66 -10.14 2.00
CA PRO A 89 8.32 -10.17 2.61
C PRO A 89 7.78 -8.76 2.87
N GLY A 90 6.47 -8.57 2.72
CA GLY A 90 5.82 -7.26 2.80
C GLY A 90 6.17 -6.26 1.69
N LYS A 91 7.10 -6.55 0.77
CA LYS A 91 7.48 -5.67 -0.34
C LYS A 91 6.87 -6.13 -1.67
N PHE A 92 6.27 -5.17 -2.37
CA PHE A 92 5.59 -5.36 -3.64
C PHE A 92 6.04 -4.34 -4.67
N THR A 93 5.84 -4.67 -5.95
CA THR A 93 6.03 -3.72 -7.05
C THR A 93 4.79 -3.67 -7.94
N TYR A 94 4.38 -2.46 -8.32
CA TYR A 94 3.29 -2.28 -9.29
C TYR A 94 3.52 -1.09 -10.21
N LYS A 95 2.92 -1.16 -11.40
CA LYS A 95 2.82 -0.02 -12.30
C LYS A 95 1.42 0.58 -12.18
N SER A 96 1.35 1.83 -11.77
CA SER A 96 0.10 2.58 -11.73
C SER A 96 -0.44 2.75 -13.15
N ARG A 97 -1.57 2.10 -13.45
CA ARG A 97 -2.19 2.17 -14.78
C ARG A 97 -2.67 3.58 -15.12
N HIS A 98 -3.15 4.30 -14.10
CA HIS A 98 -3.72 5.64 -14.28
C HIS A 98 -2.65 6.75 -14.27
N TRP A 99 -1.64 6.64 -13.40
CA TRP A 99 -0.66 7.71 -13.19
C TRP A 99 0.70 7.47 -13.84
N GLY A 100 0.91 6.28 -14.42
CA GLY A 100 2.10 5.95 -15.19
C GLY A 100 3.40 5.79 -14.39
N TYR A 101 3.36 5.85 -13.07
CA TYR A 101 4.53 5.59 -12.22
C TYR A 101 4.69 4.10 -11.89
N VAL A 102 5.93 3.68 -11.70
CA VAL A 102 6.27 2.40 -11.06
C VAL A 102 6.46 2.64 -9.57
N SER A 103 5.97 1.73 -8.74
CA SER A 103 5.99 1.84 -7.28
C SER A 103 6.69 0.64 -6.67
N ASP A 104 7.67 0.89 -5.81
CA ASP A 104 8.20 -0.04 -4.83
C ASP A 104 7.47 0.21 -3.50
N MET A 105 6.50 -0.64 -3.19
CA MET A 105 5.65 -0.53 -2.00
C MET A 105 6.13 -1.48 -0.90
N LEU A 106 6.15 -1.02 0.34
CA LEU A 106 6.45 -1.82 1.52
C LEU A 106 5.33 -1.66 2.56
N MET A 107 4.87 -2.79 3.10
CA MET A 107 4.07 -2.83 4.33
C MET A 107 5.01 -2.61 5.51
N VAL A 108 4.92 -1.45 6.17
CA VAL A 108 5.90 -1.02 7.19
C VAL A 108 5.50 -1.51 8.58
N ASP A 109 4.23 -1.31 8.93
CA ASP A 109 3.67 -1.70 10.21
C ASP A 109 2.20 -2.05 9.98
N VAL A 110 1.78 -3.21 10.43
CA VAL A 110 0.43 -3.72 10.20
C VAL A 110 -0.09 -4.38 11.46
N LYS A 111 -1.25 -3.90 11.90
CA LYS A 111 -2.12 -4.59 12.83
C LYS A 111 -3.38 -4.98 12.06
N TYR A 112 -3.44 -6.22 11.61
CA TYR A 112 -4.34 -6.68 10.54
C TYR A 112 -5.84 -6.43 10.77
N ASP A 113 -6.26 -6.33 12.03
CA ASP A 113 -7.63 -6.05 12.48
C ASP A 113 -7.90 -4.56 12.74
N GLU A 114 -6.89 -3.68 12.64
CA GLU A 114 -6.99 -2.26 12.98
C GLU A 114 -6.45 -1.33 11.88
N TYR A 115 -5.16 -1.40 11.55
CA TYR A 115 -4.50 -0.47 10.63
C TYR A 115 -3.33 -1.09 9.85
N ALA A 116 -2.93 -0.43 8.77
CA ALA A 116 -1.71 -0.70 8.03
C ALA A 116 -1.03 0.61 7.56
N LEU A 117 0.28 0.69 7.76
CA LEU A 117 1.13 1.75 7.23
C LEU A 117 1.88 1.23 6.01
N THR A 118 1.80 1.96 4.89
CA THR A 118 2.57 1.64 3.70
C THR A 118 3.54 2.76 3.35
N TYR A 119 4.75 2.37 2.97
CA TYR A 119 5.74 3.21 2.32
C TYR A 119 5.72 2.90 0.83
N SER A 120 5.82 3.89 -0.04
CA SER A 120 5.95 3.67 -1.48
C SER A 120 6.97 4.62 -2.07
N PHE A 121 8.06 4.09 -2.61
CA PHE A 121 8.97 4.85 -3.45
C PHE A 121 8.53 4.71 -4.91
N ASN A 122 8.33 5.83 -5.59
CA ASN A 122 7.71 5.84 -6.91
C ASN A 122 8.62 6.55 -7.92
N THR A 123 8.64 6.02 -9.14
CA THR A 123 9.42 6.56 -10.26
C THR A 123 8.49 6.83 -11.44
N ARG A 124 8.54 8.04 -11.98
CA ARG A 124 7.78 8.47 -13.17
C ARG A 124 8.72 9.20 -14.13
N GLY A 125 9.22 8.51 -15.15
CA GLY A 125 10.28 9.04 -16.00
C GLY A 125 11.53 9.31 -15.16
N ASN A 126 11.99 10.56 -15.14
CA ASN A 126 13.15 10.99 -14.34
C ASN A 126 12.76 11.53 -12.95
N GLU A 127 11.47 11.65 -12.65
CA GLU A 127 11.00 12.08 -11.33
C GLU A 127 10.90 10.89 -10.37
N THR A 128 11.24 11.14 -9.11
CA THR A 128 11.00 10.21 -8.00
C THR A 128 10.26 10.92 -6.89
N PHE A 129 9.41 10.18 -6.17
CA PHE A 129 8.66 10.69 -5.04
C PHE A 129 8.21 9.56 -4.11
N VAL A 130 8.02 9.89 -2.84
CA VAL A 130 7.49 9.01 -1.82
C VAL A 130 6.00 9.25 -1.65
N ILE A 131 5.22 8.18 -1.47
CA ILE A 131 3.86 8.25 -0.94
C ILE A 131 3.79 7.30 0.26
N ASN A 132 3.39 7.82 1.42
CA ASN A 132 2.98 6.97 2.53
C ASN A 132 1.47 7.02 2.67
N ARG A 133 0.88 5.90 3.09
CA ARG A 133 -0.55 5.77 3.33
C ARG A 133 -0.82 5.12 4.67
N LEU A 134 -1.86 5.62 5.33
CA LEU A 134 -2.50 4.96 6.45
C LEU A 134 -3.79 4.33 5.94
N PHE A 135 -3.93 3.03 6.15
CA PHE A 135 -5.15 2.28 5.97
C PHE A 135 -5.71 1.86 7.31
N GLY A 136 -7.02 1.97 7.50
CA GLY A 136 -7.75 1.48 8.66
C GLY A 136 -8.79 0.42 8.28
N ARG A 137 -9.12 -0.47 9.21
CA ARG A 137 -10.32 -1.31 9.13
C ARG A 137 -11.61 -0.52 9.44
N SER A 138 -11.45 0.66 10.03
CA SER A 138 -12.49 1.66 10.30
C SER A 138 -12.08 3.02 9.71
N LEU A 139 -13.07 3.89 9.49
CA LEU A 139 -12.83 5.32 9.18
C LEU A 139 -12.42 6.12 10.42
N ASP A 140 -12.75 5.60 11.60
CA ASP A 140 -12.41 6.18 12.90
C ASP A 140 -11.29 5.35 13.53
N LEU A 141 -10.07 5.84 13.41
CA LEU A 141 -8.89 5.30 14.07
C LEU A 141 -8.61 6.07 15.36
N SER A 142 -7.81 5.49 16.24
CA SER A 142 -7.42 6.15 17.48
C SER A 142 -6.42 7.29 17.23
N ASP A 143 -6.40 8.29 18.11
CA ASP A 143 -5.42 9.38 18.07
C ASP A 143 -3.97 8.85 18.10
N GLU A 144 -3.74 7.70 18.75
CA GLU A 144 -2.43 7.03 18.79
C GLU A 144 -2.00 6.56 17.39
N VAL A 145 -2.92 5.95 16.63
CA VAL A 145 -2.64 5.48 15.26
C VAL A 145 -2.44 6.66 14.32
N ASP A 146 -3.24 7.71 14.46
CA ASP A 146 -3.12 8.93 13.67
C ASP A 146 -1.79 9.65 13.94
N GLU A 147 -1.37 9.75 15.20
CA GLU A 147 -0.06 10.32 15.56
C GLU A 147 1.09 9.45 15.08
N LYS A 148 0.96 8.11 15.19
CA LYS A 148 1.94 7.17 14.61
C LYS A 148 2.14 7.42 13.12
N PHE A 149 1.06 7.66 12.37
CA PHE A 149 1.16 7.98 10.95
C PHE A 149 1.88 9.30 10.69
N ARG A 150 1.61 10.35 11.48
CA ARG A 150 2.31 11.65 11.36
C ARG A 150 3.80 11.51 11.61
N GLN A 151 4.19 10.78 12.65
CA GLN A 151 5.59 10.52 12.96
C GLN A 151 6.27 9.68 11.86
N PHE A 152 5.57 8.68 11.32
CA PHE A 152 6.07 7.91 10.19
C PHE A 152 6.34 8.79 8.95
N CYS A 153 5.42 9.69 8.60
CA CYS A 153 5.64 10.66 7.52
C CYS A 153 6.89 11.51 7.73
N LEU A 154 7.07 12.06 8.94
CA LEU A 154 8.26 12.83 9.31
C LEU A 154 9.55 12.01 9.18
N GLN A 155 9.56 10.79 9.68
CA GLN A 155 10.72 9.89 9.63
C GLN A 155 11.13 9.53 8.20
N THR A 156 10.18 9.52 7.27
CA THR A 156 10.45 9.33 5.83
C THR A 156 10.76 10.62 5.07
N GLY A 157 10.97 11.74 5.78
CA GLY A 157 11.38 13.02 5.20
C GLY A 157 10.24 13.83 4.59
N ILE A 158 8.98 13.56 4.95
CA ILE A 158 7.82 14.32 4.49
C ILE A 158 7.38 15.28 5.58
N LEU A 159 7.38 16.57 5.27
CA LEU A 159 7.02 17.61 6.24
C LEU A 159 5.52 17.57 6.61
N PRO A 160 5.12 18.07 7.80
CA PRO A 160 3.73 18.03 8.25
C PRO A 160 2.74 18.72 7.30
N GLU A 161 3.17 19.79 6.64
CA GLU A 161 2.38 20.51 5.63
C GLU A 161 2.12 19.71 4.36
N TYR A 162 2.71 18.52 4.19
CA TYR A 162 2.40 17.54 3.14
C TYR A 162 1.77 16.25 3.69
N THR A 163 1.40 16.23 4.97
CA THR A 163 0.69 15.13 5.62
C THR A 163 -0.79 15.46 5.81
N VAL A 164 -1.68 14.52 5.48
CA VAL A 164 -3.14 14.69 5.56
C VAL A 164 -3.76 13.48 6.24
N LEU A 165 -4.53 13.72 7.30
CA LEU A 165 -5.62 12.82 7.69
C LEU A 165 -6.85 13.22 6.89
N LEU A 166 -7.40 12.27 6.16
CA LEU A 166 -8.38 12.51 5.11
C LEU A 166 -9.76 12.74 5.72
N PRO A 167 -10.45 13.83 5.33
CA PRO A 167 -11.86 14.01 5.68
C PRO A 167 -12.69 12.82 5.17
N LYS A 168 -13.67 12.40 5.97
CA LYS A 168 -14.60 11.33 5.62
C LYS A 168 -15.38 11.69 4.36
N SER A 169 -15.58 10.71 3.51
CA SER A 169 -16.44 10.76 2.33
C SER A 169 -17.54 9.74 2.47
N GLU A 170 -18.66 9.96 1.78
CA GLU A 170 -19.58 8.89 1.46
C GLU A 170 -18.83 7.77 0.74
N GLU A 171 -19.17 6.53 1.08
CA GLU A 171 -18.57 5.35 0.49
C GLU A 171 -19.13 5.09 -0.90
N CYS A 172 -18.23 4.80 -1.84
CA CYS A 172 -18.64 4.31 -3.14
C CYS A 172 -19.15 2.86 -3.05
N PRO A 173 -20.20 2.52 -3.81
CA PRO A 173 -20.62 1.14 -3.97
C PRO A 173 -19.45 0.26 -4.43
N LEU A 174 -19.25 -0.86 -3.73
CA LEU A 174 -18.29 -1.89 -4.12
C LEU A 174 -18.98 -2.75 -5.19
N ALA A 175 -18.63 -2.53 -6.45
CA ALA A 175 -19.10 -3.32 -7.59
C ALA A 175 -18.29 -4.60 -7.75
#